data_AF-A0A970V1A5-F1
#
_entry.id   AF-A0A970V1A5-F1
#
_cell.length_a   1.000
_cell.length_b   1.000
_cell.length_c   1.000
_cell.angle_alpha   90.00
_cell.angle_beta   90.00
_cell.angle_gamma   90.00
#
_symmetry.space_group_name_H-M   'P 1'
#
loop_
_entity.id
_entity.type
_entity.pdbx_description
1 polymer ?
#
loop_
_entity_poly.entity_id
_entity_poly.type
_entity_poly.pdbx_seq_one_letter_code
_entity_poly.pdbx_strand_id
1 'polypeptide(L)'
;MRKSLLAVCLTAVLLVAAVAAFPGNRSEDPLGVAVSPQTLILNWEQGGSVTVHTDIPYSIVDTQSLDLSGVPVWWTKADDRGCLVAFFPEEEVKAIVAPPSAVLTLSGFTVEDEEFAGSDTVTVMYRNR
;
A
#
# COMPACT_ATOMS: atom_id res chain seq x y z
N MET A 1 2.78 -8.12 48.26
CA MET A 1 1.61 -8.28 47.36
C MET A 1 1.33 -7.01 46.53
N ARG A 2 1.25 -5.80 47.11
CA ARG A 2 0.99 -4.54 46.35
C ARG A 2 2.07 -4.14 45.33
N LYS A 3 3.35 -4.38 45.61
CA LYS A 3 4.48 -4.02 44.72
C LYS A 3 4.57 -4.89 43.47
N SER A 4 4.12 -6.15 43.56
CA SER A 4 4.10 -7.11 42.46
C SER A 4 2.97 -6.83 41.47
N LEU A 5 1.83 -6.31 41.94
CA LEU A 5 0.71 -5.88 41.10
C LEU A 5 1.03 -4.62 40.28
N LEU A 6 1.76 -3.65 40.85
CA LEU A 6 2.21 -2.46 40.08
C LEU A 6 3.22 -2.83 38.98
N ALA A 7 4.14 -3.77 39.23
CA ALA A 7 5.15 -4.17 38.26
C ALA A 7 4.54 -4.93 37.05
N VAL A 8 3.49 -5.73 37.28
CA VAL A 8 2.75 -6.45 36.23
C VAL A 8 1.91 -5.50 35.37
N CYS A 9 1.26 -4.49 35.97
CA CYS A 9 0.54 -3.48 35.18
C CYS A 9 1.48 -2.60 34.34
N LEU A 10 2.65 -2.24 34.87
CA LEU A 10 3.60 -1.39 34.15
C LEU A 10 4.24 -2.11 32.95
N THR A 11 4.49 -3.42 33.08
CA THR A 11 5.02 -4.25 31.97
C THR A 11 3.96 -4.56 30.91
N ALA A 12 2.69 -4.74 31.30
CA ALA A 12 1.59 -4.92 30.35
C ALA A 12 1.31 -3.65 29.51
N VAL A 13 1.41 -2.46 30.11
CA VAL A 13 1.22 -1.19 29.38
C VAL A 13 2.34 -0.91 28.38
N LEU A 14 3.58 -1.29 28.69
CA LEU A 14 4.72 -1.15 27.78
C LEU A 14 4.65 -2.08 26.56
N LEU A 15 4.08 -3.28 26.72
CA LEU A 15 3.86 -4.22 25.62
C LEU A 15 2.75 -3.77 24.65
N VAL A 16 1.70 -3.13 25.16
CA VAL A 16 0.62 -2.58 24.31
C VAL A 16 1.09 -1.35 23.51
N ALA A 17 1.98 -0.53 24.09
CA ALA A 17 2.55 0.64 23.38
C ALA A 17 3.53 0.25 22.25
N ALA A 18 4.20 -0.90 22.35
CA ALA A 18 5.14 -1.35 21.32
C ALA A 18 4.46 -1.86 20.04
N VAL A 19 3.21 -2.35 20.12
CA VAL A 19 2.45 -2.82 18.95
C VAL A 19 1.83 -1.64 18.16
N ALA A 20 1.58 -0.51 18.82
CA ALA A 20 1.02 0.68 18.18
C ALA A 20 2.06 1.53 17.41
N ALA A 21 3.35 1.18 17.47
CA ALA A 21 4.44 1.97 16.88
C ALA A 21 4.81 1.59 15.44
N PHE A 22 4.06 0.70 14.80
CA PHE A 22 4.17 0.43 13.36
C PHE A 22 2.87 0.80 12.61
N PRO A 23 2.38 2.05 12.68
CA PRO A 23 1.65 2.51 11.51
C PRO A 23 2.69 2.57 10.39
N GLY A 24 2.60 1.67 9.41
CA GLY A 24 3.16 1.96 8.09
C GLY A 24 2.73 3.37 7.69
N ASN A 25 3.55 4.09 6.93
CA ASN A 25 3.36 5.51 6.60
C ASN A 25 2.17 5.76 5.65
N ARG A 26 1.06 5.08 5.91
CA ARG A 26 -0.16 4.99 5.14
C ARG A 26 -0.94 6.28 5.33
N SER A 27 -1.29 6.92 4.22
CA SER A 27 -2.30 7.98 4.20
C SER A 27 -3.63 7.43 4.73
N GLU A 28 -4.38 8.23 5.49
CA GLU A 28 -5.79 7.94 5.80
C GLU A 28 -6.61 8.06 4.50
N ASP A 29 -6.53 7.03 3.67
CA ASP A 29 -7.20 6.94 2.38
C ASP A 29 -8.50 6.13 2.53
N PRO A 30 -9.69 6.70 2.22
CA PRO A 30 -10.97 6.01 2.35
C PRO A 30 -11.11 4.80 1.43
N LEU A 31 -10.36 4.73 0.32
CA LEU A 31 -10.32 3.58 -0.59
C LEU A 31 -9.42 2.45 -0.05
N GLY A 32 -8.65 2.72 1.01
CA GLY A 32 -7.77 1.73 1.61
C GLY A 32 -6.62 1.33 0.69
N VAL A 33 -6.09 2.24 -0.14
CA VAL A 33 -4.96 1.94 -1.03
C VAL A 33 -3.72 1.58 -0.21
N ALA A 34 -3.16 0.40 -0.50
CA ALA A 34 -1.89 -0.08 0.07
C ALA A 34 -0.96 -0.51 -1.07
N VAL A 35 0.15 0.20 -1.24
CA VAL A 35 1.12 -0.13 -2.27
C VAL A 35 2.19 -1.07 -1.70
N SER A 36 2.49 -2.14 -2.41
CA SER A 36 3.52 -3.11 -2.06
C SER A 36 4.50 -3.31 -3.23
N PRO A 37 5.82 -3.30 -2.97
CA PRO A 37 6.47 -3.08 -1.68
C PRO A 37 6.37 -1.61 -1.21
N GLN A 38 6.35 -1.41 0.11
CA GLN A 38 6.38 -0.07 0.74
C GLN A 38 7.71 0.67 0.58
N THR A 39 8.74 -0.02 0.08
CA THR A 39 10.04 0.56 -0.24
C THR A 39 10.48 0.12 -1.62
N LEU A 40 10.65 1.08 -2.52
CA LEU A 40 11.17 0.88 -3.87
C LEU A 40 12.68 1.15 -3.89
N ILE A 41 13.44 0.13 -4.24
CA ILE A 41 14.89 0.16 -4.43
C ILE A 41 15.16 0.31 -5.93
N LEU A 42 15.48 1.52 -6.37
CA LEU A 42 15.50 1.85 -7.81
C LEU A 42 16.57 1.08 -8.61
N ASN A 43 17.63 0.61 -7.97
CA ASN A 43 18.73 -0.09 -8.61
C ASN A 43 18.72 -1.62 -8.40
N TRP A 44 17.59 -2.21 -8.02
CA TRP A 44 17.44 -3.65 -7.80
C TRP A 44 16.03 -4.11 -8.18
N GLU A 45 15.87 -5.31 -8.75
CA GLU A 45 14.57 -5.94 -9.02
C GLU A 45 13.87 -6.52 -7.77
N GLN A 46 12.60 -6.20 -7.56
CA GLN A 46 11.83 -6.52 -6.35
C GLN A 46 10.62 -7.41 -6.61
N GLY A 47 10.76 -8.36 -7.53
CA GLY A 47 9.72 -9.35 -7.84
C GLY A 47 8.91 -9.03 -9.09
N GLY A 48 9.27 -7.97 -9.83
CA GLY A 48 8.77 -7.68 -11.17
C GLY A 48 7.44 -6.92 -11.20
N SER A 49 6.78 -6.74 -10.07
CA SER A 49 5.50 -6.00 -9.99
C SER A 49 5.38 -5.15 -8.72
N VAL A 50 4.70 -4.02 -8.87
CA VAL A 50 4.13 -3.26 -7.76
C VAL A 50 2.66 -3.64 -7.62
N THR A 51 2.28 -4.09 -6.43
CA THR A 51 0.94 -4.56 -6.12
C THR A 51 0.19 -3.52 -5.30
N VAL A 52 -1.04 -3.21 -5.68
CA VAL A 52 -1.91 -2.27 -4.98
C VAL A 52 -3.11 -3.02 -4.43
N HIS A 53 -3.23 -3.04 -3.11
CA HIS A 53 -4.40 -3.54 -2.40
C HIS A 53 -5.35 -2.38 -2.12
N THR A 54 -6.65 -2.67 -2.13
CA THR A 54 -7.70 -1.69 -1.88
C THR A 54 -8.81 -2.33 -1.04
N ASP A 55 -9.71 -1.52 -0.49
CA ASP A 55 -10.94 -2.00 0.16
C ASP A 55 -12.17 -1.95 -0.78
N ILE A 56 -12.01 -1.55 -2.04
CA ILE A 56 -13.11 -1.56 -3.03
C ILE A 56 -13.38 -2.98 -3.55
N PRO A 57 -14.66 -3.42 -3.63
CA PRO A 57 -14.98 -4.73 -4.19
C PRO A 57 -14.53 -4.88 -5.64
N TYR A 58 -13.86 -5.98 -5.97
CA TYR A 58 -13.38 -6.24 -7.34
C TYR A 58 -14.52 -6.28 -8.36
N SER A 59 -15.70 -6.76 -7.96
CA SER A 59 -16.85 -6.97 -8.84
C SER A 59 -17.47 -5.69 -9.39
N ILE A 60 -17.19 -4.53 -8.78
CA ILE A 60 -17.78 -3.25 -9.19
C ILE A 60 -16.80 -2.36 -9.96
N VAL A 61 -15.55 -2.79 -10.11
CA VAL A 61 -14.50 -1.99 -10.74
C VAL A 61 -14.40 -2.32 -12.23
N ASP A 62 -14.34 -1.29 -13.09
CA ASP A 62 -13.87 -1.48 -14.45
C ASP A 62 -12.35 -1.64 -14.44
N THR A 63 -11.91 -2.90 -14.43
CA THR A 63 -10.49 -3.26 -14.34
C THR A 63 -9.64 -2.75 -15.50
N GLN A 64 -10.22 -2.41 -16.66
CA GLN A 64 -9.44 -1.89 -17.80
C GLN A 64 -9.12 -0.41 -17.66
N SER A 65 -9.85 0.30 -16.79
CA SER A 65 -9.70 1.73 -16.57
C SER A 65 -8.65 2.10 -15.52
N LEU A 66 -8.10 1.09 -14.83
CA LEU A 66 -7.18 1.30 -13.71
C LEU A 66 -5.82 1.85 -14.16
N ASP A 67 -5.39 2.88 -13.44
CA ASP A 67 -4.12 3.58 -13.65
C ASP A 67 -3.46 3.89 -12.31
N LEU A 68 -2.13 3.74 -12.25
CA LEU A 68 -1.31 4.11 -11.09
C LEU A 68 -0.37 5.24 -11.47
N SER A 69 -0.79 6.48 -11.23
CA SER A 69 0.00 7.69 -11.51
C SER A 69 0.56 7.75 -12.94
N GLY A 70 -0.23 7.33 -13.92
CA GLY A 70 0.10 7.27 -15.34
C GLY A 70 0.63 5.92 -15.83
N VAL A 71 0.74 4.92 -14.95
CA VAL A 71 1.13 3.55 -15.31
C VAL A 71 -0.14 2.70 -15.47
N PRO A 72 -0.41 2.14 -16.67
CA PRO A 72 -1.58 1.31 -16.88
C PRO A 72 -1.46 0.00 -16.11
N VAL A 73 -2.60 -0.53 -15.68
CA VAL A 73 -2.65 -1.82 -14.99
C VAL A 73 -2.17 -2.96 -15.90
N TRP A 74 -1.36 -3.85 -15.34
CA TRP A 74 -0.89 -5.04 -16.06
C TRP A 74 -1.79 -6.25 -15.82
N TRP A 75 -2.20 -6.44 -14.55
CA TRP A 75 -3.05 -7.56 -14.16
C TRP A 75 -3.85 -7.22 -12.90
N THR A 76 -4.99 -7.89 -12.72
CA THR A 76 -5.83 -7.69 -11.54
C THR A 76 -6.43 -9.01 -11.06
N LYS A 77 -6.82 -9.05 -9.78
CA LYS A 77 -7.62 -10.12 -9.20
C LYS A 77 -8.40 -9.63 -7.98
N ALA A 78 -9.34 -10.45 -7.52
CA ALA A 78 -9.91 -10.32 -6.18
C ALA A 78 -8.97 -10.96 -5.13
N ASP A 79 -8.87 -10.36 -3.95
CA ASP A 79 -8.31 -11.01 -2.76
C ASP A 79 -9.32 -11.98 -2.10
N ASP A 80 -8.93 -12.60 -0.99
CA ASP A 80 -9.78 -13.55 -0.25
C ASP A 80 -11.03 -12.88 0.38
N ARG A 81 -11.08 -11.55 0.44
CA ARG A 81 -12.23 -10.75 0.91
C ARG A 81 -13.10 -10.25 -0.25
N GLY A 82 -12.70 -10.52 -1.50
CA GLY A 82 -13.38 -10.03 -2.70
C GLY A 82 -12.98 -8.61 -3.11
N CYS A 83 -11.97 -8.01 -2.47
CA CYS A 83 -11.50 -6.66 -2.78
C CYS A 83 -10.49 -6.65 -3.94
N LEU A 84 -10.37 -5.53 -4.63
CA LEU A 84 -9.46 -5.37 -5.76
C LEU A 84 -8.00 -5.42 -5.31
N VAL A 85 -7.24 -6.24 -6.04
CA VAL A 85 -5.77 -6.23 -6.06
C VAL A 85 -5.32 -5.98 -7.49
N ALA A 86 -4.60 -4.88 -7.70
CA ALA A 86 -4.05 -4.50 -9.00
C ALA A 86 -2.52 -4.66 -9.02
N PHE A 87 -1.98 -5.06 -10.17
CA PHE A 87 -0.56 -5.30 -10.39
C PHE A 87 -0.07 -4.40 -11.51
N PHE A 88 1.03 -3.71 -11.27
CA PHE A 88 1.66 -2.78 -12.18
C PHE A 88 3.10 -3.23 -12.46
N PRO A 89 3.64 -3.01 -13.67
CA PRO A 89 5.02 -3.38 -13.99
C PRO A 89 5.99 -2.59 -13.10
N GLU A 90 6.90 -3.29 -12.42
CA GLU A 90 7.83 -2.65 -11.49
C GLU A 90 8.74 -1.63 -12.18
N GLU A 91 9.21 -1.94 -13.40
CA GLU A 91 10.08 -1.06 -14.18
C GLU A 91 9.40 0.26 -14.52
N GLU A 92 8.14 0.22 -14.94
CA GLU A 92 7.36 1.41 -15.30
C GLU A 92 7.07 2.27 -14.07
N VAL A 93 6.72 1.65 -12.93
CA VAL A 93 6.52 2.38 -11.68
C VAL A 93 7.83 3.00 -11.18
N LYS A 94 8.97 2.31 -11.31
CA LYS A 94 10.29 2.85 -10.93
C LYS A 94 10.72 4.02 -11.81
N ALA A 95 10.27 4.08 -13.06
CA ALA A 95 10.58 5.16 -13.96
C ALA A 95 9.90 6.49 -13.57
N ILE A 96 8.81 6.46 -12.80
CA ILE A 96 8.03 7.65 -12.43
C ILE A 96 8.25 8.16 -11.00
N VAL A 97 9.09 7.50 -10.20
CA VAL A 97 9.33 7.85 -8.79
C VAL A 97 10.78 8.28 -8.53
N ALA A 98 11.00 9.03 -7.44
CA ALA A 98 12.33 9.48 -7.01
C ALA A 98 12.50 9.44 -5.48
N PRO A 99 13.73 9.26 -4.96
CA PRO A 99 14.01 9.36 -3.52
C PRO A 99 13.69 10.75 -2.93
N PRO A 100 13.33 10.83 -1.63
CA PRO A 100 13.32 9.74 -0.63
C PRO A 100 11.97 9.00 -0.54
N SER A 101 10.92 9.51 -1.20
CA SER A 101 9.58 8.95 -1.15
C SER A 101 8.77 9.43 -2.36
N ALA A 102 7.76 8.67 -2.75
CA ALA A 102 6.81 9.05 -3.79
C ALA A 102 5.38 8.76 -3.35
N VAL A 103 4.45 9.62 -3.76
CA VAL A 103 3.01 9.38 -3.62
C VAL A 103 2.55 8.71 -4.89
N LEU A 104 1.92 7.54 -4.75
CA LEU A 104 1.33 6.79 -5.84
C LEU A 104 -0.18 6.82 -5.68
N THR A 105 -0.88 7.26 -6.72
CA THR A 105 -2.32 7.42 -6.77
C THR A 105 -2.90 6.40 -7.72
N LEU A 106 -3.71 5.48 -7.19
CA LEU A 106 -4.54 4.60 -7.97
C LEU A 106 -5.81 5.35 -8.35
N SER A 107 -6.15 5.40 -9.63
CA SER A 107 -7.43 5.92 -10.12
C SER A 107 -8.08 4.96 -11.12
N GLY A 108 -9.39 5.08 -11.28
CA GLY A 108 -10.15 4.30 -12.23
C GLY A 108 -11.64 4.58 -12.12
N PHE A 109 -12.43 3.78 -12.82
CA PHE A 109 -13.88 3.88 -12.86
C PHE A 109 -14.52 2.59 -12.35
N THR A 110 -15.72 2.72 -11.78
CA THR A 110 -16.60 1.58 -11.54
C THR A 110 -17.29 1.15 -12.84
N VAL A 111 -17.92 -0.01 -12.83
CA VAL A 111 -18.77 -0.48 -13.95
C VAL A 111 -20.01 0.41 -14.19
N GLU A 112 -20.28 1.35 -13.29
CA GLU A 112 -21.33 2.36 -13.40
C GLU A 112 -20.79 3.74 -13.81
N ASP A 113 -19.54 3.80 -14.32
CA ASP A 113 -18.82 5.01 -14.73
C ASP A 113 -18.58 6.03 -13.58
N GLU A 114 -18.56 5.57 -12.33
CA GLU A 114 -18.19 6.40 -11.18
C GLU A 114 -16.67 6.42 -10.99
N GLU A 115 -16.06 7.60 -10.96
CA GLU A 115 -14.63 7.75 -10.73
C GLU A 115 -14.27 7.50 -9.26
N PHE A 116 -13.19 6.77 -9.03
CA PHE A 116 -12.58 6.65 -7.71
C PHE A 116 -11.07 6.87 -7.79
N ALA A 117 -10.50 7.37 -6.69
CA ALA A 117 -9.07 7.47 -6.53
C ALA A 117 -8.67 7.29 -5.08
N GLY A 118 -7.48 6.72 -4.86
CA GLY A 118 -6.86 6.60 -3.55
C GLY A 118 -5.34 6.64 -3.69
N SER A 119 -4.64 7.02 -2.63
CA SER A 119 -3.19 7.21 -2.68
C SER A 119 -2.47 6.59 -1.50
N ASP A 120 -1.22 6.19 -1.74
CA ASP A 120 -0.31 5.72 -0.70
C ASP A 120 1.10 6.31 -0.92
N THR A 121 1.83 6.51 0.16
CA THR A 121 3.20 7.05 0.11
C THR A 121 4.21 5.94 0.32
N VAL A 122 5.04 5.69 -0.69
CA VAL A 122 6.12 4.70 -0.61
C VAL A 122 7.47 5.35 -0.38
N THR A 123 8.35 4.66 0.34
CA THR A 123 9.76 5.06 0.46
C THR A 123 10.50 4.70 -0.83
N VAL A 124 11.38 5.57 -1.30
CA VAL A 124 12.16 5.36 -2.52
C VAL A 124 13.64 5.58 -2.21
N MET A 125 14.48 4.61 -2.55
CA MET A 125 15.91 4.68 -2.25
C MET A 125 16.77 3.95 -3.27
N TYR A 126 18.07 4.23 -3.21
CA TYR A 126 19.10 3.41 -3.83
C TYR A 126 19.76 2.55 -2.76
N ARG A 127 20.05 1.30 -3.09
CA ARG A 127 20.85 0.43 -2.22
C ARG A 127 22.31 0.51 -2.64
N ASN A 128 23.19 0.94 -1.73
CA ASN A 128 24.63 0.83 -1.96
C ASN A 128 25.02 -0.65 -2.04
N ARG A 129 25.90 -0.96 -3.01
CA ARG A 129 26.38 -2.32 -3.27
C ARG A 129 27.47 -2.72 -2.30
#